data_AF-A0A968BXV7-F1
#
_entry.id   AF-A0A968BXV7-F1
#
_cell.length_a   1.000
_cell.length_b   1.000
_cell.length_c   1.000
_cell.angle_alpha   90.00
_cell.angle_beta   90.00
_cell.angle_gamma   90.00
#
_symmetry.space_group_name_H-M   'P 1'
#
loop_
_entity.id
_entity.type
_entity.pdbx_description
1 polymer ?
#
loop_
_entity_poly.entity_id
_entity_poly.type
_entity_poly.pdbx_seq_one_letter_code
_entity_poly.pdbx_strand_id
1 'polypeptide(L)'
;GYMRVDRPQRTSSQPPTIYGFIPRTYCGRRVHRLSPDAERGDGDPLDICVISERPLARAEVILTARVVGGIQAIDGGEADDKIVAVLDNDEFWRDTEDISQ
;
A
#
# COMPACT_ATOMS: atom_id res chain seq x y z
N GLY A 1 -10.72 13.62 6.15
CA GLY A 1 -9.92 14.20 5.06
C GLY A 1 -10.68 13.98 3.77
N TYR A 2 -10.86 15.02 2.98
CA TYR A 2 -11.39 14.89 1.61
C TYR A 2 -10.27 14.42 0.69
N MET A 3 -10.57 13.59 -0.31
CA MET A 3 -9.59 13.29 -1.35
C MET A 3 -9.22 14.56 -2.10
N ARG A 4 -7.92 14.72 -2.35
CA ARG A 4 -7.37 15.85 -3.08
C ARG A 4 -6.38 15.33 -4.10
N VAL A 5 -6.40 15.94 -5.28
CA VAL A 5 -5.40 15.68 -6.30
C VAL A 5 -4.05 16.21 -5.81
N ASP A 6 -3.06 15.32 -5.70
CA ASP A 6 -1.66 15.69 -5.44
C ASP A 6 -1.04 16.31 -6.69
N ARG A 7 -0.92 15.52 -7.76
CA ARG A 7 -0.32 15.94 -9.04
C ARG A 7 -0.79 15.07 -10.20
N PRO A 8 -0.74 15.58 -11.45
CA PRO A 8 -0.92 14.74 -12.63
C PRO A 8 0.23 13.74 -12.79
N GLN A 9 -0.07 12.57 -13.35
CA GLN A 9 0.97 11.60 -13.73
C GLN A 9 1.85 12.18 -14.84
N ARG A 10 3.17 12.10 -14.66
CA ARG A 10 4.15 12.68 -15.61
C ARG A 10 4.45 11.79 -16.80
N THR A 11 4.24 10.49 -16.67
CA THR A 11 4.52 9.49 -17.70
C THR A 11 3.27 8.66 -17.99
N SER A 12 3.35 7.72 -18.92
CA SER A 12 2.25 6.80 -19.26
C SER A 12 2.01 5.70 -18.21
N SER A 13 2.52 5.86 -16.99
CA SER A 13 2.41 4.86 -15.92
C SER A 13 1.08 5.01 -15.21
N GLN A 14 0.45 3.88 -14.90
CA GLN A 14 -0.71 3.80 -14.02
C GLN A 14 -0.38 2.85 -12.86
N PRO A 15 -0.91 3.09 -11.65
CA PRO A 15 -0.79 2.13 -10.57
C PRO A 15 -1.35 0.77 -11.04
N PRO A 16 -0.57 -0.32 -10.95
CA PRO A 16 -0.99 -1.63 -11.45
C PRO A 16 -2.03 -2.30 -10.54
N THR A 17 -2.26 -1.75 -9.35
CA THR A 17 -3.10 -2.30 -8.29
C THR A 17 -3.91 -1.20 -7.61
N ILE A 18 -4.87 -1.58 -6.76
CA ILE A 18 -5.64 -0.64 -5.97
C ILE A 18 -4.72 -0.12 -4.86
N TYR A 19 -4.30 1.14 -4.96
CA TYR A 19 -3.38 1.76 -4.01
C TYR A 19 -4.11 2.70 -3.04
N GLY A 20 -3.66 2.69 -1.79
CA GLY A 20 -4.19 3.55 -0.73
C GLY A 20 -3.39 3.41 0.55
N PHE A 21 -4.05 3.66 1.69
CA PHE A 21 -3.42 3.57 3.01
C PHE A 21 -4.28 2.81 4.01
N ILE A 22 -3.64 2.30 5.08
CA ILE A 22 -4.32 1.60 6.17
C ILE A 22 -4.79 2.63 7.23
N PRO A 23 -6.10 2.74 7.53
CA PRO A 23 -6.60 3.70 8.50
C PRO A 23 -6.00 3.50 9.91
N ARG A 24 -5.79 4.61 10.62
CA ARG A 24 -5.23 4.65 11.99
C ARG A 24 -3.80 4.08 12.09
N THR A 25 -3.02 4.22 11.03
CA THR A 25 -1.59 3.96 11.03
C THR A 25 -0.82 5.27 10.87
N TYR A 26 0.46 5.24 11.26
CA TYR A 26 1.38 6.36 11.13
C TYR A 26 2.81 5.82 11.08
N CYS A 27 3.52 6.12 10.00
CA CYS A 27 4.88 5.70 9.71
C CYS A 27 5.91 6.55 10.49
N GLY A 28 5.89 6.42 11.81
CA GLY A 28 6.85 7.07 12.70
C GLY A 28 8.00 6.14 13.12
N ARG A 29 8.49 6.32 14.34
CA ARG A 29 9.61 5.55 14.92
C ARG A 29 9.43 4.03 14.85
N ARG A 30 8.20 3.52 14.87
CA ARG A 30 7.96 2.06 14.81
C ARG A 30 8.31 1.49 13.43
N VAL A 31 7.96 2.18 12.36
CA VAL A 31 8.23 1.76 10.97
C VAL A 31 9.72 1.93 10.67
N HIS A 32 10.31 3.08 11.01
CA HIS A 32 11.76 3.28 10.89
C HIS A 32 12.59 2.16 11.55
N ARG A 33 12.21 1.68 12.74
CA ARG A 33 12.95 0.57 13.40
C ARG A 33 12.94 -0.74 12.62
N LEU A 34 12.00 -0.93 11.70
CA LEU A 34 11.92 -2.10 10.82
C LEU A 34 12.72 -1.91 9.53
N SER A 35 13.06 -0.66 9.17
CA SER A 35 13.89 -0.31 8.02
C SER A 35 15.16 0.43 8.49
N PRO A 36 16.16 -0.30 9.02
CA PRO A 36 17.32 0.29 9.70
C PRO A 36 18.21 1.13 8.79
N ASP A 37 18.14 0.93 7.48
CA ASP A 37 18.89 1.70 6.49
C ASP A 37 18.21 3.05 6.16
N ALA A 38 16.96 3.26 6.60
CA ALA A 38 16.28 4.55 6.49
C ALA A 38 16.66 5.48 7.65
N GLU A 39 16.65 6.79 7.42
CA GLU A 39 16.93 7.82 8.44
C GLU A 39 15.74 8.03 9.39
N ARG A 40 14.52 7.87 8.87
CA ARG A 40 13.25 8.05 9.59
C ARG A 40 12.11 7.33 8.86
N GLY A 41 10.91 7.34 9.43
CA GLY A 41 9.70 7.03 8.66
C GLY A 41 9.20 8.28 7.95
N ASP A 42 8.48 8.11 6.84
CA ASP A 42 7.95 9.21 6.01
C ASP A 42 6.94 10.12 6.74
N GLY A 43 6.33 9.63 7.83
CA GLY A 43 5.33 10.37 8.59
C GLY A 43 3.93 10.34 7.97
N ASP A 44 3.66 9.47 7.00
CA ASP A 44 2.36 9.27 6.40
C ASP A 44 1.63 8.05 6.99
N PRO A 45 0.34 7.86 6.72
CA PRO A 45 -0.32 6.58 6.94
C PRO A 45 0.35 5.46 6.12
N LEU A 46 0.39 4.25 6.66
CA LEU A 46 1.07 3.12 6.02
C LEU A 46 0.41 2.74 4.69
N ASP A 47 1.24 2.71 3.66
CA ASP A 47 0.89 2.39 2.28
C ASP A 47 0.44 0.94 2.09
N ILE A 48 -0.52 0.73 1.20
CA ILE A 48 -1.00 -0.60 0.82
C ILE A 48 -1.35 -0.68 -0.67
N CYS A 49 -0.90 -1.77 -1.30
CA CYS A 49 -1.26 -2.20 -2.64
C CYS A 49 -2.18 -3.43 -2.53
N VAL A 50 -3.42 -3.30 -3.00
CA VAL A 50 -4.42 -4.37 -2.98
C VAL A 50 -4.62 -4.95 -4.38
N ILE A 51 -4.39 -6.25 -4.49
CA ILE A 51 -4.55 -7.03 -5.71
C ILE A 51 -5.98 -7.60 -5.75
N SER A 52 -6.60 -7.56 -6.94
CA SER A 52 -7.95 -8.05 -7.22
C SER A 52 -8.01 -8.49 -8.67
N GLU A 53 -8.74 -9.56 -8.98
CA GLU A 53 -9.05 -10.00 -10.35
C GLU A 53 -9.78 -8.89 -11.11
N ARG A 54 -10.69 -8.19 -10.42
CA ARG A 54 -11.50 -7.12 -11.01
C ARG A 54 -10.93 -5.75 -10.68
N PRO A 55 -10.78 -4.86 -11.68
CA PRO A 55 -10.34 -3.50 -11.43
C PRO A 55 -11.43 -2.73 -10.67
N LEU A 56 -11.01 -1.89 -9.72
CA LEU A 56 -11.90 -0.98 -9.02
C LEU A 56 -11.82 0.42 -9.66
N ALA A 57 -12.88 0.83 -10.35
CA ALA A 57 -12.89 2.10 -11.08
C ALA A 57 -13.16 3.34 -10.21
N ARG A 58 -13.54 3.16 -8.94
CA ARG A 58 -13.90 4.26 -8.03
C ARG A 58 -12.83 4.44 -6.96
N ALA A 59 -12.46 5.70 -6.73
CA ALA A 59 -11.70 6.08 -5.55
C ALA A 59 -12.65 6.30 -4.34
N GLU A 60 -12.10 6.60 -3.17
CA GLU A 60 -12.84 6.91 -1.92
C GLU A 60 -13.73 5.75 -1.40
N VAL A 61 -13.23 4.52 -1.50
CA VAL A 61 -13.90 3.35 -0.91
C VAL A 61 -13.15 2.84 0.31
N ILE A 62 -13.87 2.15 1.18
CA ILE A 62 -13.30 1.31 2.23
C ILE A 62 -13.54 -0.14 1.82
N LEU A 63 -12.50 -0.96 1.90
CA LEU A 63 -12.56 -2.37 1.59
C LEU A 63 -11.83 -3.18 2.67
N THR A 64 -12.15 -4.47 2.73
CA THR A 64 -11.41 -5.44 3.52
C THR A 64 -10.38 -6.11 2.62
N ALA A 65 -9.13 -6.15 3.07
CA ALA A 65 -8.05 -6.82 2.36
C ALA A 65 -7.27 -7.73 3.33
N ARG A 66 -6.75 -8.82 2.80
CA ARG A 66 -5.94 -9.79 3.53
C ARG A 66 -4.48 -9.59 3.15
N VAL A 67 -3.65 -9.26 4.15
CA VAL A 67 -2.21 -9.02 3.95
C VAL A 67 -1.51 -10.33 3.64
N VAL A 68 -0.68 -10.32 2.60
CA VAL A 68 0.12 -11.47 2.15
C VAL A 68 1.61 -11.18 2.19
N GLY A 69 2.01 -9.91 2.35
CA GLY A 69 3.41 -9.54 2.53
C GLY A 69 3.63 -8.04 2.49
N GLY A 70 4.85 -7.64 2.15
CA GLY A 70 5.23 -6.24 2.04
C GLY A 70 6.49 -6.05 1.21
N ILE A 71 6.62 -4.86 0.64
CA ILE A 71 7.82 -4.41 -0.07
C ILE A 71 8.46 -3.36 0.83
N GLN A 72 9.64 -3.68 1.35
CA GLN A 72 10.44 -2.71 2.10
C GLN A 72 11.05 -1.72 1.11
N ALA A 73 10.83 -0.43 1.31
CA ALA A 73 11.31 0.61 0.40
C ALA A 73 11.86 1.82 1.17
N ILE A 74 12.88 2.43 0.59
CA ILE A 74 13.50 3.65 1.10
C ILE A 74 13.44 4.70 0.00
N ASP A 75 12.65 5.76 0.20
CA ASP A 75 12.54 6.89 -0.72
C ASP A 75 13.15 8.13 -0.08
N GLY A 76 14.17 8.71 -0.72
CA GLY A 76 14.84 9.91 -0.21
C GLY A 76 15.41 9.80 1.22
N GLY A 77 15.68 8.58 1.70
CA GLY A 77 16.13 8.30 3.08
C GLY A 77 15.01 8.00 4.08
N GLU A 78 13.74 8.00 3.65
CA GLU A 78 12.58 7.70 4.49
C GLU A 78 12.08 6.27 4.25
N ALA A 79 11.66 5.58 5.31
CA ALA A 79 11.00 4.29 5.21
C ALA A 79 9.58 4.48 4.67
N ASP A 80 9.36 3.98 3.45
CA ASP A 80 8.14 4.11 2.63
C ASP A 80 7.63 2.70 2.25
N ASP A 81 7.52 1.84 3.25
CA ASP A 81 7.15 0.43 3.08
C ASP A 81 5.74 0.28 2.52
N LYS A 82 5.58 -0.62 1.55
CA LYS A 82 4.29 -0.86 0.88
C LYS A 82 3.75 -2.23 1.25
N ILE A 83 2.65 -2.28 1.98
CA ILE A 83 1.98 -3.54 2.30
C ILE A 83 1.37 -4.13 1.03
N VAL A 84 1.53 -5.43 0.84
CA VAL A 84 0.92 -6.17 -0.26
C VAL A 84 -0.22 -7.02 0.29
N ALA A 85 -1.41 -6.85 -0.29
CA ALA A 85 -2.61 -7.55 0.14
C ALA A 85 -3.45 -7.97 -1.06
N VAL A 86 -4.36 -8.91 -0.82
CA VAL A 86 -5.40 -9.32 -1.76
C VAL A 86 -6.76 -8.86 -1.24
N LEU A 87 -7.70 -8.56 -2.15
CA LEU A 87 -9.07 -8.26 -1.77
C LEU A 87 -9.71 -9.49 -1.10
N ASP A 88 -10.30 -9.30 0.08
CA ASP A 88 -10.69 -10.41 0.97
C ASP A 88 -11.71 -11.39 0.36
N ASN A 89 -12.66 -10.88 -0.43
CA ASN A 89 -13.71 -11.67 -1.10
C ASN A 89 -13.42 -11.90 -2.59
N ASP A 90 -12.16 -11.94 -2.99
CA ASP A 90 -11.78 -12.26 -4.36
C ASP A 90 -11.61 -13.77 -4.55
N GLU A 91 -12.43 -14.36 -5.42
CA GLU A 91 -12.43 -15.81 -5.66
C GLU A 91 -11.13 -16.30 -6.29
N PHE A 92 -10.50 -15.48 -7.14
CA PHE A 92 -9.28 -15.87 -7.86
C PHE A 92 -8.08 -15.92 -6.90
N TRP A 93 -8.04 -15.02 -5.92
CA TRP A 93 -6.95 -14.91 -4.94
C TRP A 93 -7.26 -15.56 -3.59
N ARG A 94 -8.34 -16.35 -3.51
CA ARG A 94 -8.86 -16.96 -2.27
C ARG A 94 -7.77 -17.65 -1.45
N ASP A 95 -6.92 -18.45 -2.10
CA ASP A 95 -5.96 -19.35 -1.45
C ASP A 95 -4.56 -18.76 -1.30
N THR A 96 -4.34 -17.50 -1.72
CA THR A 96 -3.04 -16.83 -1.63
C THR A 96 -2.85 -16.25 -0.23
N GLU A 97 -1.98 -16.82 0.59
CA GLU A 97 -1.71 -16.41 1.99
C GLU A 97 -0.35 -15.73 2.18
N ASP A 98 0.58 -15.90 1.24
CA ASP A 98 1.92 -15.34 1.29
C ASP A 98 2.35 -14.77 -0.07
N ILE A 99 3.19 -13.74 -0.06
CA ILE A 99 3.71 -13.07 -1.25
C ILE A 99 4.55 -13.98 -2.17
N SER A 100 5.00 -15.13 -1.67
CA SER A 100 5.76 -16.12 -2.45
C SER A 100 4.90 -17.01 -3.36
N GLN A 101 3.56 -16.95 -3.24
CA GLN A 101 2.60 -17.69 -4.06
C GLN A 101 2.15 -16.87 -5.27
#